data_AF-A0A7V2EW78-F1
#
_entry.id   AF-A0A7V2EW78-F1
#
_cell.length_a   1.000
_cell.length_b   1.000
_cell.length_c   1.000
_cell.angle_alpha   90.00
_cell.angle_beta   90.00
_cell.angle_gamma   90.00
#
_symmetry.space_group_name_H-M   'P 1'
#
loop_
_entity.id
_entity.type
_entity.pdbx_description
1 polymer ?
#
loop_
_entity_poly.entity_id
_entity_poly.type
_entity_poly.pdbx_seq_one_letter_code
_entity_poly.pdbx_strand_id
1 'polypeptide(L)'
;MPRILFVNPPLVVDDDFIDYPTFANHGALACAGLAARAGARVEVYDGAALPESGRHARAAGGWILGVEHDRFIAGLPEGEFDVVVFAASVFVRIEDAHPETRLLIPALRERYPEAVLLLCDGYVGGQHYMDYDGDAVLADYPELDAILKYPGERHFGDPEFLTTLRGARAVLRDTAQSAARGGDPLEAFY
;
A
#
# COMPACT_ATOMS: atom_id res chain seq x y z
N MET A 1 -0.03 19.49 -8.44
CA MET A 1 -1.16 18.75 -7.82
C MET A 1 -0.99 17.28 -8.14
N PRO A 2 -0.46 16.51 -7.19
CA PRO A 2 -0.13 15.12 -7.42
C PRO A 2 -1.37 14.26 -7.59
N ARG A 3 -1.29 13.28 -8.50
CA ARG A 3 -2.26 12.20 -8.70
C ARG A 3 -1.73 10.96 -8.00
N ILE A 4 -2.46 10.47 -7.02
CA ILE A 4 -2.04 9.34 -6.19
C ILE A 4 -3.04 8.20 -6.32
N LEU A 5 -2.54 7.03 -6.70
CA LEU A 5 -3.30 5.79 -6.73
C LEU A 5 -2.95 4.96 -5.48
N PHE A 6 -3.95 4.61 -4.67
CA PHE A 6 -3.80 3.63 -3.60
C PHE A 6 -4.29 2.27 -4.09
N VAL A 7 -3.44 1.25 -4.00
CA VAL A 7 -3.73 -0.11 -4.41
C VAL A 7 -3.79 -0.99 -3.17
N ASN A 8 -4.98 -1.43 -2.78
CA ASN A 8 -5.15 -2.49 -1.79
C ASN A 8 -5.29 -3.83 -2.52
N PRO A 9 -4.30 -4.74 -2.42
CA PRO A 9 -4.32 -5.99 -3.16
C PRO A 9 -5.41 -6.94 -2.64
N PRO A 10 -5.86 -7.89 -3.48
CA PRO A 10 -6.50 -9.10 -2.98
C PRO A 10 -5.53 -9.81 -2.01
N LEU A 11 -6.05 -10.33 -0.90
CA LEU A 11 -5.23 -11.03 0.08
C LEU A 11 -5.15 -12.52 -0.26
N VAL A 12 -3.93 -13.04 -0.22
CA VAL A 12 -3.68 -14.47 -0.37
C VAL A 12 -3.52 -15.06 1.03
N VAL A 13 -4.24 -16.13 1.33
CA VAL A 13 -4.21 -16.79 2.64
C VAL A 13 -4.17 -18.30 2.49
N ASP A 14 -3.61 -19.00 3.48
CA ASP A 14 -3.60 -20.46 3.52
C ASP A 14 -4.94 -21.04 4.02
N ASP A 15 -5.13 -22.36 3.86
CA ASP A 15 -6.40 -23.03 4.20
C ASP A 15 -6.75 -23.00 5.70
N ASP A 16 -5.74 -22.89 6.56
CA ASP A 16 -5.86 -22.83 8.01
C ASP A 16 -5.80 -21.41 8.57
N PHE A 17 -5.93 -20.39 7.72
CA PHE A 17 -5.94 -19.00 8.14
C PHE A 17 -7.14 -18.71 9.06
N ILE A 18 -6.87 -18.20 10.27
CA ILE A 18 -7.86 -18.01 11.34
C ILE A 18 -8.20 -16.55 11.66
N ASP A 19 -7.51 -15.59 11.05
CA ASP A 19 -7.63 -14.18 11.40
C ASP A 19 -8.72 -13.47 10.55
N TYR A 20 -9.04 -12.22 10.90
CA TYR A 20 -10.13 -11.45 10.31
C TYR A 20 -9.64 -10.17 9.63
N PRO A 21 -9.28 -10.21 8.34
CA PRO A 21 -8.69 -9.08 7.63
C PRO A 21 -9.70 -8.01 7.22
N THR A 22 -10.86 -7.92 7.90
CA THR A 22 -12.03 -7.12 7.51
C THR A 22 -11.76 -5.61 7.39
N PHE A 23 -10.63 -5.12 7.88
CA PHE A 23 -10.21 -3.72 7.76
C PHE A 23 -8.73 -3.57 7.41
N ALA A 24 -8.17 -4.54 6.68
CA ALA A 24 -6.77 -4.54 6.26
C ALA A 24 -6.37 -3.28 5.47
N ASN A 25 -7.32 -2.63 4.80
CA ASN A 25 -7.13 -1.40 4.04
C ASN A 25 -7.27 -0.11 4.87
N HIS A 26 -7.64 -0.17 6.15
CA HIS A 26 -8.06 1.01 6.91
C HIS A 26 -6.99 2.10 6.97
N GLY A 27 -5.74 1.73 7.21
CA GLY A 27 -4.65 2.71 7.22
C GLY A 27 -4.32 3.28 5.85
N ALA A 28 -4.43 2.48 4.79
CA ALA A 28 -4.30 2.98 3.42
C ALA A 28 -5.40 4.01 3.10
N LEU A 29 -6.64 3.77 3.55
CA LEU A 29 -7.75 4.72 3.41
C LEU A 29 -7.53 6.00 4.23
N ALA A 30 -6.98 5.89 5.44
CA ALA A 30 -6.62 7.07 6.24
C ALA A 30 -5.55 7.92 5.53
N CYS A 31 -4.50 7.28 5.00
CA CYS A 31 -3.47 7.93 4.18
C CYS A 31 -4.05 8.60 2.93
N ALA A 32 -4.94 7.91 2.22
CA ALA A 32 -5.65 8.44 1.05
C ALA A 32 -6.48 9.68 1.41
N GLY A 33 -7.19 9.65 2.54
CA GLY A 33 -7.94 10.79 3.05
C GLY A 33 -7.05 11.99 3.39
N LEU A 34 -5.88 11.76 4.00
CA LEU A 34 -4.92 12.83 4.28
C LEU A 34 -4.33 13.45 3.01
N ALA A 35 -3.95 12.63 2.03
CA ALA A 35 -3.49 13.11 0.73
C ALA A 35 -4.54 13.95 0.01
N ALA A 36 -5.80 13.48 0.00
CA ALA A 36 -6.92 14.23 -0.57
C ALA A 36 -7.16 15.55 0.16
N ARG A 37 -7.10 15.55 1.50
CA ARG A 37 -7.21 16.77 2.33
C ARG A 37 -6.09 17.77 2.04
N ALA A 38 -4.88 17.28 1.76
CA ALA A 38 -3.72 18.10 1.37
C ALA A 38 -3.77 18.55 -0.11
N GLY A 39 -4.84 18.23 -0.84
CA GLY A 39 -5.08 18.72 -2.20
C GLY A 39 -4.64 17.77 -3.31
N ALA A 40 -4.20 16.55 -3.02
CA ALA A 40 -3.92 15.56 -4.06
C ALA A 40 -5.21 15.06 -4.74
N ARG A 41 -5.10 14.68 -6.02
CA ARG A 41 -6.15 13.90 -6.70
C ARG A 41 -5.94 12.42 -6.37
N VAL A 42 -6.82 11.86 -5.54
CA VAL A 42 -6.67 10.50 -5.03
C VAL A 42 -7.65 9.55 -5.72
N GLU A 43 -7.15 8.37 -6.08
CA GLU A 43 -7.93 7.22 -6.53
C GLU A 43 -7.58 6.01 -5.65
N VAL A 44 -8.57 5.16 -5.36
CA VAL A 44 -8.39 3.94 -4.57
C VAL A 44 -8.86 2.77 -5.41
N TYR A 45 -7.95 1.83 -5.66
CA TYR A 45 -8.21 0.56 -6.33
C TYR A 45 -8.08 -0.57 -5.31
N ASP A 46 -9.21 -1.09 -4.86
CA ASP A 46 -9.29 -1.99 -3.72
C ASP A 46 -9.87 -3.35 -4.12
N GLY A 47 -9.03 -4.39 -4.05
CA GLY A 47 -9.38 -5.75 -4.42
C GLY A 47 -10.55 -6.32 -3.62
N ALA A 48 -10.78 -5.83 -2.40
CA ALA A 48 -11.90 -6.23 -1.56
C ALA A 48 -13.22 -5.51 -1.92
N ALA A 49 -13.16 -4.40 -2.66
CA ALA A 49 -14.31 -3.57 -3.03
C ALA A 49 -14.74 -3.71 -4.50
N LEU A 50 -14.00 -4.47 -5.32
CA LEU A 50 -14.36 -4.71 -6.73
C LEU A 50 -15.59 -5.62 -6.86
N PRO A 51 -16.36 -5.53 -7.95
CA PRO A 51 -17.61 -6.31 -8.12
C PRO A 51 -17.45 -7.83 -8.00
N GLU A 52 -16.31 -8.36 -8.42
CA GLU A 52 -15.98 -9.80 -8.36
C GLU A 52 -15.32 -10.20 -7.02
N SER A 53 -15.26 -9.27 -6.06
CA SER A 53 -14.69 -9.51 -4.75
C SER A 53 -15.45 -10.63 -4.03
N GLY A 54 -14.70 -11.58 -3.51
CA GLY A 54 -15.23 -12.74 -2.82
C GLY A 54 -14.11 -13.60 -2.26
N ARG A 55 -14.37 -14.90 -2.19
CA ARG A 55 -13.39 -15.90 -1.78
C ARG A 55 -13.18 -16.89 -2.92
N HIS A 56 -11.97 -16.92 -3.47
CA HIS A 56 -11.60 -17.74 -4.62
C HIS A 56 -10.57 -18.79 -4.20
N ALA A 57 -10.75 -20.03 -4.65
CA ALA A 57 -9.81 -21.10 -4.32
C ALA A 57 -8.52 -20.96 -5.13
N ARG A 58 -7.38 -21.23 -4.51
CA ARG A 58 -6.07 -21.23 -5.19
C ARG A 58 -5.73 -22.62 -5.71
N ALA A 59 -5.10 -22.67 -6.88
CA ALA A 59 -4.56 -23.92 -7.41
C ALA A 59 -3.48 -24.53 -6.50
N ALA A 60 -2.73 -23.69 -5.78
CA ALA A 60 -1.69 -24.10 -4.85
C ALA A 60 -2.21 -24.48 -3.44
N GLY A 61 -3.52 -24.44 -3.20
CA GLY A 61 -4.12 -24.52 -1.87
C GLY A 61 -4.30 -23.15 -1.21
N GLY A 62 -5.25 -23.05 -0.28
CA GLY A 62 -5.66 -21.78 0.31
C GLY A 62 -6.62 -20.95 -0.56
N TRP A 63 -6.71 -19.66 -0.25
CA TRP A 63 -7.73 -18.76 -0.76
C TRP A 63 -7.17 -17.40 -1.19
N ILE A 64 -7.84 -16.79 -2.17
CA ILE A 64 -7.73 -15.37 -2.48
C ILE A 64 -8.99 -14.68 -1.96
N LEU A 65 -8.81 -13.69 -1.10
CA LEU A 65 -9.86 -12.81 -0.58
C LEU A 65 -9.84 -11.50 -1.36
N GLY A 66 -10.96 -11.14 -1.98
CA GLY A 66 -11.02 -10.06 -2.97
C GLY A 66 -11.26 -10.65 -4.36
N VAL A 67 -10.59 -10.13 -5.38
CA VAL A 67 -10.63 -10.66 -6.76
C VAL A 67 -9.41 -11.52 -7.07
N GLU A 68 -9.49 -12.38 -8.09
CA GLU A 68 -8.30 -13.11 -8.56
C GLU A 68 -7.22 -12.15 -9.06
N HIS A 69 -5.93 -12.47 -8.81
CA HIS A 69 -4.82 -11.55 -9.06
C HIS A 69 -4.66 -11.16 -10.53
N ASP A 70 -4.83 -12.09 -11.47
CA ASP A 70 -4.76 -11.78 -12.90
C ASP A 70 -5.86 -10.80 -13.32
N ARG A 71 -7.06 -10.95 -12.75
CA ARG A 71 -8.18 -10.02 -12.97
C ARG A 71 -7.92 -8.66 -12.34
N PHE A 72 -7.32 -8.64 -11.14
CA PHE A 72 -6.91 -7.42 -10.46
C PHE A 72 -5.90 -6.63 -11.27
N ILE A 73 -4.84 -7.28 -11.76
CA ILE A 73 -3.81 -6.64 -12.59
C ILE A 73 -4.43 -6.11 -13.89
N ALA A 74 -5.24 -6.93 -14.57
CA ALA A 74 -5.89 -6.53 -15.82
C ALA A 74 -6.86 -5.36 -15.63
N GLY A 75 -7.44 -5.19 -14.45
CA GLY A 75 -8.38 -4.13 -14.11
C GLY A 75 -7.74 -2.86 -13.53
N LEU A 76 -6.40 -2.79 -13.45
CA LEU A 76 -5.70 -1.62 -12.91
C LEU A 76 -6.11 -0.33 -13.66
N PRO A 77 -6.39 0.77 -12.93
CA PRO A 77 -6.86 2.02 -13.54
C PRO A 77 -5.96 2.53 -14.67
N GLU A 78 -6.58 3.09 -15.70
CA GLU A 78 -5.85 3.75 -16.78
C GLU A 78 -5.40 5.16 -16.40
N GLY A 79 -4.32 5.60 -17.05
CA GLY A 79 -3.79 6.96 -16.95
C GLY A 79 -2.49 7.04 -16.14
N GLU A 80 -2.05 8.28 -15.99
CA GLU A 80 -0.79 8.61 -15.32
C GLU A 80 -1.04 8.98 -13.85
N PHE A 81 -0.17 8.47 -12.98
CA PHE A 81 -0.12 8.79 -11.55
C PHE A 81 1.30 9.23 -11.20
N ASP A 82 1.42 10.19 -10.31
CA ASP A 82 2.72 10.64 -9.80
C ASP A 82 3.22 9.69 -8.70
N VAL A 83 2.29 9.08 -7.96
CA VAL A 83 2.57 8.12 -6.89
C VAL A 83 1.56 6.96 -6.95
N VAL A 84 2.07 5.75 -6.87
CA VAL A 84 1.30 4.51 -6.70
C VAL A 84 1.68 3.92 -5.35
N VAL A 85 0.72 3.89 -4.45
CA VAL A 85 0.86 3.37 -3.09
C VAL A 85 0.37 1.93 -3.07
N PHE A 86 1.28 0.98 -2.87
CA PHE A 86 0.93 -0.40 -2.62
C PHE A 86 0.69 -0.61 -1.12
N ALA A 87 -0.57 -0.84 -0.74
CA ALA A 87 -0.95 -1.05 0.64
C ALA A 87 -0.58 -2.48 1.08
N ALA A 88 0.42 -2.59 1.93
CA ALA A 88 0.98 -3.84 2.42
C ALA A 88 0.59 -4.04 3.89
N SER A 89 -0.70 -4.29 4.14
CA SER A 89 -1.19 -4.59 5.49
C SER A 89 -0.43 -5.76 6.12
N VAL A 90 -0.57 -5.94 7.44
CA VAL A 90 0.05 -7.05 8.18
C VAL A 90 -0.25 -8.44 7.57
N PHE A 91 -1.37 -8.59 6.87
CA PHE A 91 -1.78 -9.83 6.21
C PHE A 91 -1.08 -10.08 4.87
N VAL A 92 -0.53 -9.05 4.23
CA VAL A 92 0.27 -9.20 3.01
C VAL A 92 1.61 -9.88 3.30
N ARG A 93 2.13 -9.70 4.53
CA ARG A 93 3.39 -10.29 5.00
C ARG A 93 4.53 -10.07 4.00
N ILE A 94 4.81 -8.82 3.62
CA ILE A 94 5.64 -8.47 2.45
C ILE A 94 6.99 -9.22 2.32
N GLU A 95 7.67 -9.52 3.44
CA GLU A 95 8.93 -10.29 3.48
C GLU A 95 8.77 -11.75 2.98
N ASP A 96 7.59 -12.32 3.19
CA ASP A 96 7.21 -13.70 2.90
C ASP A 96 5.88 -13.74 2.12
N ALA A 97 5.66 -12.72 1.27
CA ALA A 97 4.42 -12.59 0.52
C ALA A 97 4.26 -13.77 -0.43
N HIS A 98 3.02 -14.24 -0.59
CA HIS A 98 2.73 -15.29 -1.54
C HIS A 98 3.10 -14.88 -2.98
N PRO A 99 3.49 -15.84 -3.86
CA PRO A 99 3.94 -15.54 -5.22
C PRO A 99 3.01 -14.62 -6.01
N GLU A 100 1.69 -14.81 -5.87
CA GLU A 100 0.69 -13.99 -6.55
C GLU A 100 0.79 -12.51 -6.14
N THR A 101 0.93 -12.24 -4.84
CA THR A 101 1.10 -10.87 -4.34
C THR A 101 2.46 -10.28 -4.72
N ARG A 102 3.52 -11.09 -4.74
CA ARG A 102 4.85 -10.66 -5.22
C ARG A 102 4.81 -10.22 -6.68
N LEU A 103 4.03 -10.89 -7.53
CA LEU A 103 3.87 -10.55 -8.94
C LEU A 103 3.14 -9.21 -9.17
N LEU A 104 2.39 -8.70 -8.19
CA LEU A 104 1.76 -7.39 -8.31
C LEU A 104 2.79 -6.26 -8.38
N ILE A 105 3.92 -6.38 -7.68
CA ILE A 105 4.94 -5.31 -7.61
C ILE A 105 5.55 -5.01 -8.99
N PRO A 106 6.09 -6.00 -9.74
CA PRO A 106 6.56 -5.75 -11.10
C PRO A 106 5.43 -5.34 -12.04
N ALA A 107 4.21 -5.87 -11.89
CA ALA A 107 3.06 -5.47 -12.70
C ALA A 107 2.69 -3.98 -12.49
N LEU A 108 2.71 -3.49 -11.25
CA LEU A 108 2.48 -2.08 -10.93
C LEU A 108 3.57 -1.18 -11.53
N ARG A 109 4.84 -1.61 -11.46
CA ARG A 109 5.95 -0.89 -12.09
C ARG A 109 5.82 -0.84 -13.60
N GLU A 110 5.49 -1.95 -14.24
CA GLU A 110 5.26 -2.00 -15.69
C GLU A 110 4.08 -1.09 -16.10
N ARG A 111 2.98 -1.12 -15.34
CA ARG A 111 1.79 -0.32 -15.61
C ARG A 111 2.02 1.17 -15.44
N TYR A 112 2.80 1.55 -14.43
CA TYR A 112 3.07 2.95 -14.05
C TYR A 112 4.58 3.21 -13.98
N PRO A 113 5.26 3.24 -15.14
CA PRO A 113 6.72 3.25 -15.20
C PRO A 113 7.34 4.51 -14.62
N GLU A 114 6.66 5.65 -14.66
CA GLU A 114 7.17 6.95 -14.17
C GLU A 114 6.72 7.30 -12.75
N ALA A 115 5.70 6.62 -12.22
CA ALA A 115 5.18 6.89 -10.88
C ALA A 115 6.16 6.47 -9.79
N VAL A 116 6.16 7.16 -8.65
CA VAL A 116 6.77 6.61 -7.44
C VAL A 116 6.00 5.36 -7.02
N LEU A 117 6.67 4.21 -6.92
CA LEU A 117 6.06 3.01 -6.36
C LEU A 117 6.43 2.92 -4.87
N LEU A 118 5.49 3.34 -4.03
CA LEU A 118 5.62 3.41 -2.59
C LEU A 118 4.91 2.22 -1.94
N LEU A 119 5.64 1.39 -1.20
CA LEU A 119 5.00 0.42 -0.31
C LEU A 119 4.63 1.10 1.00
N CYS A 120 3.40 0.91 1.48
CA CYS A 120 2.93 1.50 2.73
C CYS A 120 2.28 0.41 3.58
N ASP A 121 2.79 0.18 4.80
CA ASP A 121 2.19 -0.82 5.69
C ASP A 121 0.82 -0.39 6.26
N GLY A 122 0.52 0.91 6.20
CA GLY A 122 -0.75 1.48 6.66
C GLY A 122 -1.02 1.19 8.14
N TYR A 123 0.03 1.12 8.97
CA TYR A 123 -0.15 0.82 10.38
C TYR A 123 -0.82 1.99 11.13
N VAL A 124 -2.03 1.75 11.65
CA VAL A 124 -2.86 2.74 12.36
C VAL A 124 -2.84 2.58 13.88
N GLY A 125 -1.86 1.86 14.43
CA GLY A 125 -1.76 1.57 15.86
C GLY A 125 -2.38 0.23 16.27
N GLY A 126 -2.30 -0.08 17.57
CA GLY A 126 -2.77 -1.34 18.15
C GLY A 126 -1.66 -2.39 18.32
N GLN A 127 -2.03 -3.60 18.71
CA GLN A 127 -1.06 -4.71 18.90
C GLN A 127 -0.89 -5.60 17.66
N HIS A 128 -1.64 -5.31 16.58
CA HIS A 128 -1.70 -6.15 15.38
C HIS A 128 -0.74 -5.64 14.31
N TYR A 129 0.56 -5.74 14.61
CA TYR A 129 1.65 -5.39 13.70
C TYR A 129 2.72 -6.48 13.75
N MET A 130 3.16 -6.93 12.58
CA MET A 130 4.33 -7.78 12.43
C MET A 130 5.43 -6.93 11.82
N ASP A 131 6.46 -6.68 12.63
CA ASP A 131 7.61 -5.92 12.16
C ASP A 131 8.45 -6.75 11.20
N TYR A 132 9.07 -6.09 10.23
CA TYR A 132 9.86 -6.70 9.17
C TYR A 132 11.08 -5.84 8.83
N ASP A 133 12.11 -6.42 8.22
CA ASP A 133 13.27 -5.65 7.76
C ASP A 133 12.95 -4.92 6.45
N GLY A 134 12.72 -3.61 6.53
CA GLY A 134 12.38 -2.79 5.35
C GLY A 134 13.54 -2.66 4.36
N ASP A 135 14.80 -2.68 4.82
CA ASP A 135 15.96 -2.56 3.94
C ASP A 135 16.15 -3.87 3.17
N ALA A 136 15.92 -5.02 3.82
CA ALA A 136 15.88 -6.32 3.15
C ALA A 136 14.76 -6.40 2.10
N VAL A 137 13.55 -5.94 2.45
CA VAL A 137 12.42 -5.87 1.49
C VAL A 137 12.76 -4.97 0.31
N LEU A 138 13.36 -3.79 0.53
CA LEU A 138 13.82 -2.95 -0.59
C LEU A 138 14.89 -3.63 -1.44
N ALA A 139 15.76 -4.46 -0.87
CA ALA A 139 16.73 -5.22 -1.66
C ALA A 139 16.06 -6.29 -2.52
N ASP A 140 15.04 -6.97 -1.97
CA ASP A 140 14.30 -8.05 -2.64
C ASP A 140 13.33 -7.55 -3.73
N TYR A 141 12.84 -6.31 -3.62
CA TYR A 141 11.93 -5.69 -4.58
C TYR A 141 12.57 -4.44 -5.22
N PRO A 142 13.39 -4.61 -6.28
CA PRO A 142 14.08 -3.52 -6.96
C PRO A 142 13.13 -2.49 -7.59
N GLU A 143 11.87 -2.84 -7.82
CA GLU A 143 10.86 -1.95 -8.40
C GLU A 143 10.35 -0.89 -7.42
N LEU A 144 10.43 -1.14 -6.11
CA LEU A 144 10.01 -0.19 -5.09
C LEU A 144 10.98 1.00 -5.01
N ASP A 145 10.41 2.21 -4.97
CA ASP A 145 11.17 3.45 -4.79
C ASP A 145 11.38 3.77 -3.31
N ALA A 146 10.39 3.44 -2.48
CA ALA A 146 10.45 3.66 -1.04
C ALA A 146 9.48 2.72 -0.30
N ILE A 147 9.73 2.57 1.00
CA ILE A 147 8.81 1.94 1.94
C ILE A 147 8.45 2.96 3.01
N LEU A 148 7.18 3.03 3.37
CA LEU A 148 6.69 3.75 4.53
C LEU A 148 6.23 2.75 5.59
N LYS A 149 6.87 2.80 6.76
CA LYS A 149 6.60 1.91 7.89
C LYS A 149 5.97 2.63 9.08
N TYR A 150 5.26 1.86 9.90
CA TYR A 150 4.66 2.30 11.17
C TYR A 150 3.60 3.41 10.92
N PRO A 151 3.20 4.25 11.92
CA PRO A 151 2.28 5.36 11.64
C PRO A 151 2.98 6.40 10.75
N GLY A 152 2.94 6.18 9.44
CA GLY A 152 3.56 7.02 8.42
C GLY A 152 2.59 7.99 7.76
N GLU A 153 1.31 8.00 8.18
CA GLU A 153 0.22 8.70 7.51
C GLU A 153 0.47 10.22 7.36
N ARG A 154 1.31 10.80 8.24
CA ARG A 154 1.74 12.20 8.19
C ARG A 154 2.46 12.58 6.90
N HIS A 155 3.20 11.66 6.28
CA HIS A 155 3.86 11.91 5.00
C HIS A 155 2.86 12.18 3.87
N PHE A 156 1.64 11.67 3.97
CA PHE A 156 0.57 11.97 3.01
C PHE A 156 -0.04 13.37 3.20
N GLY A 157 0.30 14.07 4.29
CA GLY A 157 0.04 15.50 4.46
C GLY A 157 0.90 16.40 3.56
N ASP A 158 1.92 15.85 2.88
CA ASP A 158 2.73 16.53 1.87
C ASP A 158 2.82 15.68 0.58
N PRO A 159 1.77 15.69 -0.26
CA PRO A 159 1.75 14.92 -1.50
C PRO A 159 2.87 15.26 -2.48
N GLU A 160 3.34 16.51 -2.51
CA GLU A 160 4.41 16.94 -3.42
C GLU A 160 5.74 16.29 -2.99
N PHE A 161 6.02 16.19 -1.69
CA PHE A 161 7.18 15.44 -1.19
C PHE A 161 7.18 13.97 -1.66
N LEU A 162 6.02 13.30 -1.65
CA LEU A 162 5.94 11.90 -2.08
C LEU A 162 6.40 11.70 -3.53
N THR A 163 6.16 12.68 -4.41
CA THR A 163 6.60 12.62 -5.82
C THR A 163 8.13 12.65 -5.96
N THR A 164 8.84 13.19 -4.97
CA THR A 164 10.31 13.32 -4.97
C THR A 164 11.02 12.01 -4.61
N LEU A 165 10.30 10.99 -4.15
CA LEU A 165 10.88 9.72 -3.70
C LEU A 165 11.31 8.80 -4.85
N ARG A 166 11.12 9.22 -6.11
CA ARG A 166 11.49 8.40 -7.27
C ARG A 166 12.96 7.99 -7.21
N GLY A 167 13.23 6.69 -7.25
CA GLY A 167 14.57 6.11 -7.17
C GLY A 167 15.28 6.29 -5.83
N ALA A 168 14.60 6.81 -4.79
CA ALA A 168 15.24 7.14 -3.51
C ALA A 168 15.78 5.91 -2.77
N ARG A 169 15.14 4.75 -2.96
CA ARG A 169 15.42 3.49 -2.27
C ARG A 169 15.53 3.67 -0.75
N ALA A 170 14.51 4.27 -0.15
CA ALA A 170 14.52 4.66 1.26
C ALA A 170 13.39 4.01 2.07
N VAL A 171 13.71 3.59 3.29
CA VAL A 171 12.71 3.21 4.30
C VAL A 171 12.39 4.43 5.17
N LEU A 172 11.21 4.99 4.97
CA LEU A 172 10.66 6.10 5.75
C LEU A 172 9.99 5.56 7.01
N ARG A 173 10.27 6.24 8.13
CA ARG A 173 9.72 5.98 9.46
C ARG A 173 9.38 7.32 10.09
N ASP A 174 8.31 7.40 10.86
CA ASP A 174 8.01 8.63 11.60
C ASP A 174 9.09 8.84 12.68
N THR A 175 9.86 9.92 12.55
CA THR A 175 10.95 10.34 13.45
C THR A 175 10.72 11.77 13.92
N ALA A 176 11.50 12.26 14.89
CA ALA A 176 11.41 13.67 15.32
C ALA A 176 11.63 14.69 14.16
N GLN A 177 12.23 14.28 13.04
CA GLN A 177 12.42 15.11 11.84
C GLN A 177 11.20 15.13 10.89
N SER A 178 10.35 14.10 10.90
CA SER A 178 9.09 14.10 10.14
C SER A 178 7.99 14.92 10.83
N ALA A 179 8.14 15.26 12.12
CA ALA A 179 7.26 16.21 12.81
C ALA A 179 7.22 17.61 12.17
N ALA A 180 8.19 17.95 11.32
CA ALA A 180 8.21 19.20 10.54
C ALA A 180 7.54 19.07 9.16
N ARG A 181 7.09 17.87 8.74
CA ARG A 181 6.52 17.57 7.42
C ARG A 181 5.09 17.07 7.56
N GLY A 182 4.13 17.87 7.08
CA GLY A 182 2.70 17.59 7.19
C GLY A 182 2.07 18.19 8.46
N GLY A 183 0.77 18.53 8.39
CA GLY A 183 0.01 18.98 9.56
C GLY A 183 -0.30 17.80 10.49
N ASP A 184 -0.42 18.05 11.80
CA ASP A 184 -0.78 17.01 12.76
C ASP A 184 -2.17 16.43 12.39
N PRO A 185 -2.31 15.13 12.08
CA PRO A 185 -3.61 14.55 11.81
C PRO A 185 -4.59 14.73 12.98
N LEU A 186 -4.07 14.96 14.20
CA LEU A 186 -4.86 15.24 15.40
C LEU A 186 -5.28 16.72 15.56
N GLU A 187 -4.75 17.67 14.79
CA GLU A 187 -5.13 19.10 14.92
C GLU A 187 -6.63 19.35 14.72
N ALA A 188 -7.33 18.50 13.96
CA ALA A 188 -8.78 18.64 13.77
C ALA A 188 -9.61 18.16 14.97
N PHE A 189 -8.97 17.52 15.95
CA PHE A 189 -9.59 16.98 17.16
C PHE A 189 -9.25 17.80 18.42
N TYR A 190 -8.48 18.88 18.29
CA TYR A 190 -8.10 19.83 19.34
C TYR A 190 -8.40 21.27 18.92
#